data_AF-A0A6G0Z2B3-F1
#
_entry.id   AF-A0A6G0Z2B3-F1
#
_cell.length_a   1.000
_cell.length_b   1.000
_cell.length_c   1.000
_cell.angle_alpha   90.00
_cell.angle_beta   90.00
_cell.angle_gamma   90.00
#
_symmetry.space_group_name_H-M   'P 1'
#
loop_
_entity.id
_entity.type
_entity.pdbx_description
1 polymer ?
#
loop_
_entity_poly.entity_id
_entity_poly.type
_entity_poly.pdbx_seq_one_letter_code
_entity_poly.pdbx_strand_id
1 'polypeptide(L)'
;MPCGNAFHELYAILESQSFDSRHHLQLQQLWFKAHYLEAEKIRGRTLGAVDKYRLRKKYPLPKTIWDGEETVYCFKEKSRNALKDCYLKNRYPTPDEKRELARRTGLTLTQVSNWFKNRRQRDRTPQQHRSVTSNSYLIY
;
A
#
# COMPACT_ATOMS: atom_id res chain seq x y z
N MET A 1 -20.16 -26.10 9.60
CA MET A 1 -19.17 -25.79 10.64
C MET A 1 -18.67 -24.37 10.41
N PRO A 2 -19.01 -23.37 11.23
CA PRO A 2 -18.47 -22.03 11.04
C PRO A 2 -17.01 -22.06 11.51
N CYS A 3 -16.10 -21.86 10.56
CA CYS A 3 -14.68 -21.71 10.81
C CYS A 3 -14.48 -20.47 11.69
N GLY A 4 -14.38 -20.67 13.00
CA GLY A 4 -14.00 -19.62 13.94
C GLY A 4 -12.74 -18.92 13.44
N ASN A 5 -12.76 -17.60 13.50
CA ASN A 5 -11.73 -16.69 13.03
C ASN A 5 -10.39 -17.06 13.72
N ALA A 6 -9.57 -17.88 13.05
CA ALA A 6 -8.48 -18.65 13.67
C ALA A 6 -7.39 -17.74 14.25
N PHE A 7 -7.36 -16.48 13.84
CA PHE A 7 -6.40 -15.48 14.27
C PHE A 7 -7.05 -14.33 15.07
N HIS A 8 -8.26 -14.52 15.61
CA HIS A 8 -8.96 -13.48 16.37
C HIS A 8 -8.14 -12.94 17.55
N GLU A 9 -7.52 -13.83 18.33
CA GLU A 9 -6.68 -13.45 19.47
C GLU A 9 -5.45 -12.66 19.03
N LEU A 10 -4.82 -13.06 17.91
CA LEU A 10 -3.72 -12.32 17.31
C LEU A 10 -4.14 -10.89 16.94
N TYR A 11 -5.28 -10.74 16.27
CA TYR A 11 -5.78 -9.41 15.90
C TYR A 11 -6.06 -8.55 17.13
N ALA A 12 -6.68 -9.12 18.17
CA ALA A 12 -6.97 -8.41 19.41
C ALA A 12 -5.70 -7.94 20.13
N ILE A 13 -4.65 -8.79 20.20
CA ILE A 13 -3.37 -8.41 20.81
C ILE A 13 -2.69 -7.30 20.00
N LEU A 14 -2.64 -7.46 18.68
CA LEU A 14 -2.00 -6.49 17.80
C LEU A 14 -2.72 -5.15 17.82
N GLU A 15 -4.04 -5.09 18.02
CA GLU A 15 -4.82 -3.85 18.08
C GLU A 15 -4.82 -3.17 19.46
N SER A 16 -4.57 -3.91 20.55
CA SER A 16 -4.73 -3.41 21.92
C SER A 16 -3.43 -2.96 22.60
N GLN A 17 -2.29 -3.52 22.21
CA GLN A 17 -1.02 -3.26 22.90
C GLN A 17 -0.09 -2.40 22.04
N SER A 18 0.60 -1.44 22.67
CA SER A 18 1.67 -0.70 22.00
C SER A 18 2.95 -1.53 21.98
N PHE A 19 3.55 -1.69 20.80
CA PHE A 19 4.80 -2.43 20.64
C PHE A 19 5.98 -1.51 20.36
N ASP A 20 7.17 -1.91 20.81
CA ASP A 20 8.41 -1.23 20.46
C ASP A 20 8.69 -1.33 18.95
N SER A 21 9.16 -0.23 18.35
CA SER A 21 9.43 -0.11 16.91
C SER A 21 10.33 -1.20 16.35
N ARG A 22 11.23 -1.77 17.16
CA ARG A 22 12.12 -2.86 16.74
C ARG A 22 11.35 -4.13 16.33
N HIS A 23 10.14 -4.33 16.87
CA HIS A 23 9.30 -5.50 16.60
C HIS A 23 8.25 -5.24 15.51
N HIS A 24 8.03 -3.99 15.12
CA HIS A 24 6.96 -3.62 14.18
C HIS A 24 7.03 -4.41 12.87
N LEU A 25 8.21 -4.56 12.28
CA LEU A 25 8.37 -5.30 11.01
C LEU A 25 7.86 -6.74 11.12
N GLN A 26 8.19 -7.43 12.21
CA GLN A 26 7.79 -8.82 12.43
C GLN A 26 6.27 -8.92 12.67
N LEU A 27 5.72 -8.00 13.46
CA LEU A 27 4.28 -7.97 13.77
C LEU A 27 3.43 -7.62 12.53
N GLN A 28 3.90 -6.72 11.68
CA GLN A 28 3.27 -6.38 10.40
C GLN A 28 3.26 -7.59 9.45
N GLN A 29 4.37 -8.35 9.39
CA GLN A 29 4.42 -9.58 8.62
C GLN A 29 3.42 -10.62 9.14
N LEU A 30 3.31 -10.74 10.46
CA LEU A 30 2.39 -11.66 11.11
C LEU A 30 0.93 -11.30 10.82
N TRP A 31 0.56 -10.01 10.95
CA TRP A 31 -0.75 -9.48 10.59
C TRP A 31 -1.18 -9.87 9.17
N PHE A 32 -0.33 -9.58 8.18
CA PHE A 32 -0.66 -9.91 6.80
C PHE A 32 -0.67 -11.41 6.52
N LYS A 33 0.22 -12.17 7.16
CA LYS A 33 0.26 -13.63 7.00
C LYS A 33 -1.04 -14.27 7.49
N ALA A 34 -1.55 -13.85 8.65
CA ALA A 34 -2.83 -14.32 9.18
C ALA A 34 -3.99 -14.07 8.19
N HIS A 35 -4.12 -12.84 7.70
CA HIS A 35 -5.15 -12.51 6.71
C HIS A 35 -5.00 -13.25 5.39
N TYR A 36 -3.77 -13.53 4.94
CA TYR A 36 -3.56 -14.34 3.74
C TYR A 36 -4.01 -15.78 3.95
N LEU A 37 -3.65 -16.40 5.09
CA LEU A 37 -4.02 -17.78 5.39
C LEU A 37 -5.54 -17.95 5.50
N GLU A 38 -6.24 -17.00 6.14
CA GLU A 38 -7.70 -17.01 6.20
C GLU A 38 -8.32 -16.89 4.80
N ALA A 39 -7.81 -15.97 3.98
CA ALA A 39 -8.31 -15.78 2.63
C ALA A 39 -7.98 -16.97 1.70
N GLU A 40 -6.82 -17.62 1.85
CA GLU A 40 -6.47 -18.85 1.11
C GLU A 40 -7.41 -20.00 1.49
N LYS A 41 -7.69 -20.17 2.79
CA LYS A 41 -8.63 -21.18 3.29
C LYS A 41 -10.05 -20.97 2.76
N ILE A 42 -10.53 -19.73 2.74
CA ILE A 42 -11.87 -19.39 2.22
C ILE A 42 -11.95 -19.59 0.71
N ARG A 43 -10.87 -19.27 -0.03
CA ARG A 43 -10.87 -19.32 -1.51
C ARG A 43 -10.48 -20.68 -2.09
N GLY A 44 -9.91 -21.58 -1.29
CA GLY A 44 -9.45 -22.90 -1.74
C GLY A 44 -8.29 -22.85 -2.74
N ARG A 45 -7.57 -21.72 -2.84
CA ARG A 45 -6.42 -21.54 -3.74
C ARG A 45 -5.39 -20.58 -3.14
N THR A 46 -4.16 -20.66 -3.63
CA THR A 46 -3.09 -19.71 -3.27
C THR A 46 -3.39 -18.29 -3.76
N LEU A 47 -2.95 -17.29 -3.00
CA LEU A 47 -3.17 -15.88 -3.35
C LEU A 47 -2.06 -15.34 -4.25
N GLY A 48 -2.47 -14.79 -5.39
CA GLY A 48 -1.59 -14.01 -6.25
C GLY A 48 -1.29 -12.62 -5.70
N ALA A 49 -0.36 -11.90 -6.35
CA ALA A 49 0.06 -10.57 -5.93
C ALA A 49 -1.11 -9.56 -5.80
N VAL A 50 -2.08 -9.62 -6.73
CA VAL A 50 -3.26 -8.74 -6.73
C VAL A 50 -4.18 -9.04 -5.55
N ASP A 51 -4.37 -10.32 -5.20
CA ASP A 51 -5.22 -10.70 -4.08
C ASP A 51 -4.59 -10.26 -2.76
N LYS A 52 -3.27 -10.45 -2.60
CA LYS A 52 -2.51 -9.95 -1.43
C LYS A 52 -2.61 -8.42 -1.33
N TYR A 53 -2.52 -7.70 -2.44
CA TYR A 53 -2.72 -6.25 -2.46
C TYR A 53 -4.12 -5.84 -1.96
N ARG A 54 -5.18 -6.49 -2.46
CA ARG A 54 -6.55 -6.22 -2.01
C ARG A 54 -6.72 -6.44 -0.51
N LEU A 55 -6.11 -7.49 0.03
CA LEU A 55 -6.15 -7.78 1.47
C LEU A 55 -5.42 -6.73 2.30
N ARG A 56 -4.24 -6.26 1.89
CA ARG A 56 -3.55 -5.15 2.58
C ARG A 56 -4.38 -3.87 2.60
N LYS A 57 -5.16 -3.62 1.54
CA LYS A 57 -6.06 -2.47 1.45
C LYS A 57 -7.32 -2.64 2.31
N LYS A 58 -7.83 -3.86 2.44
CA LYS A 58 -9.01 -4.19 3.24
C LYS A 58 -8.71 -4.23 4.73
N TYR A 59 -7.52 -4.68 5.11
CA TYR A 59 -7.06 -4.85 6.48
C TYR A 59 -5.76 -4.05 6.69
N PRO A 60 -5.86 -2.71 6.85
CA PRO A 60 -4.69 -1.87 7.11
C PRO A 60 -4.05 -2.25 8.45
N LEU A 61 -2.77 -1.90 8.62
CA LEU A 61 -2.06 -2.16 9.86
C LEU A 61 -2.64 -1.33 11.01
N PRO A 62 -2.79 -1.90 12.21
CA PRO A 62 -3.21 -1.13 13.37
C PRO A 62 -2.10 -0.17 13.84
N LYS A 63 -2.51 0.99 14.39
CA LYS A 63 -1.62 2.10 14.80
C LYS A 63 -0.61 1.73 15.92
N THR A 64 -0.87 0.62 16.58
CA THR A 64 -0.04 -0.02 17.61
C THR A 64 1.25 -0.66 17.07
N ILE A 65 1.25 -1.05 15.80
CA ILE A 65 2.40 -1.65 15.08
C ILE A 65 2.77 -0.84 13.83
N TRP A 66 2.23 0.38 13.73
CA TRP A 66 2.42 1.31 12.62
C TRP A 66 2.31 2.75 13.12
N ASP A 67 3.36 3.54 12.93
CA ASP A 67 3.47 4.95 13.35
C ASP A 67 2.53 5.92 12.62
N GLY A 68 1.70 5.43 11.71
CA GLY A 68 0.71 6.24 11.00
C GLY A 68 1.29 7.00 9.82
N GLU A 69 2.58 6.82 9.48
CA GLU A 69 3.10 7.34 8.22
C GLU A 69 2.50 6.53 7.07
N GLU A 70 1.37 6.99 6.53
CA GLU A 70 0.68 6.32 5.44
C GLU A 70 1.60 6.28 4.22
N THR A 71 2.30 5.17 4.02
CA THR A 71 2.96 4.87 2.74
C THR A 71 1.87 4.47 1.75
N VAL A 72 1.01 5.44 1.37
CA VAL A 72 0.12 5.29 0.23
C VAL A 72 1.02 5.12 -1.00
N TYR A 73 1.34 3.87 -1.28
CA TYR A 73 2.19 3.43 -2.37
C TYR A 73 3.63 3.97 -2.35
N CYS A 74 4.46 3.28 -1.56
CA CYS A 74 5.90 3.06 -1.74
C CYS A 74 6.88 4.23 -1.75
N PHE A 75 6.48 5.50 -1.82
CA PHE A 75 7.43 6.61 -1.94
C PHE A 75 7.18 7.69 -0.88
N LYS A 76 8.26 8.11 -0.19
CA LYS A 76 8.27 9.32 0.64
C LYS A 76 7.78 10.51 -0.19
N GLU A 77 7.15 11.49 0.44
CA GLU A 77 6.57 12.65 -0.24
C GLU A 77 7.58 13.36 -1.17
N LYS A 78 8.81 13.54 -0.69
CA LYS A 78 9.93 14.09 -1.47
C LYS A 78 10.17 13.32 -2.78
N SER A 79 10.15 11.99 -2.74
CA SER A 79 10.32 11.14 -3.93
C SER A 79 9.12 11.25 -4.88
N ARG A 80 7.90 11.39 -4.35
CA ARG A 80 6.69 11.63 -5.17
C ARG A 80 6.76 12.96 -5.91
N ASN A 81 7.20 14.02 -5.24
CA ASN A 81 7.31 15.35 -5.85
C ASN A 81 8.37 15.35 -6.94
N ALA A 82 9.56 14.80 -6.69
CA ALA A 82 10.59 14.67 -7.71
C ALA A 82 10.14 13.90 -8.98
N LEU A 83 9.36 12.83 -8.81
CA LEU A 83 8.78 12.07 -9.93
C LEU A 83 7.76 12.90 -10.71
N LYS A 84 6.88 13.64 -10.03
CA LYS A 84 5.90 14.54 -10.66
C LYS A 84 6.59 15.67 -11.43
N ASP A 85 7.57 16.34 -10.81
CA ASP A 85 8.28 17.47 -11.41
C ASP A 85 9.02 17.04 -12.68
N CYS A 86 9.67 15.87 -12.66
CA CYS A 86 10.29 15.33 -13.86
C CYS A 86 9.23 14.98 -14.93
N TYR A 87 8.08 14.41 -14.55
CA TYR A 87 7.01 14.09 -15.48
C TYR A 87 6.41 15.30 -16.19
N LEU A 88 6.28 16.42 -15.48
CA LEU A 88 5.82 17.69 -16.04
C LEU A 88 6.80 18.23 -17.10
N LYS A 89 8.10 18.03 -16.89
CA LYS A 89 9.15 18.41 -17.84
C LYS A 89 9.25 17.45 -19.02
N ASN A 90 9.21 16.14 -18.75
CA ASN A 90 9.33 15.09 -19.75
C ASN A 90 8.50 13.84 -19.36
N ARG A 91 7.47 13.53 -20.16
CA ARG A 91 6.59 12.36 -19.97
C ARG A 91 7.29 11.01 -20.26
N TYR A 92 8.42 11.06 -20.96
CA TYR A 92 9.21 9.90 -21.41
C TYR A 92 10.70 10.13 -21.08
N PRO A 93 11.09 10.05 -19.81
CA PRO A 93 12.48 10.27 -19.41
C PRO A 93 13.42 9.23 -20.04
N THR A 94 14.62 9.68 -20.39
CA THR A 94 15.70 8.84 -20.92
C THR A 94 16.21 7.86 -19.85
N PRO A 95 16.97 6.81 -20.22
CA PRO A 95 17.58 5.91 -19.25
C PRO A 95 18.45 6.63 -18.21
N ASP A 96 19.18 7.67 -18.62
CA ASP A 96 20.04 8.44 -17.72
C ASP A 96 19.21 9.29 -16.75
N GLU A 97 18.17 9.97 -17.22
CA GLU A 97 17.24 10.72 -16.36
C GLU A 97 16.56 9.82 -15.33
N LYS A 98 16.20 8.59 -15.71
CA LYS A 98 15.65 7.60 -14.78
C LYS A 98 16.67 7.14 -13.74
N ARG A 99 17.94 6.97 -14.12
CA ARG A 99 19.02 6.62 -13.19
C ARG A 99 19.28 7.75 -12.20
N GLU A 100 19.31 8.99 -12.66
CA GLU A 100 19.48 10.14 -11.77
C GLU A 100 18.28 10.33 -10.83
N LEU A 101 17.04 10.12 -11.32
CA LEU A 101 15.85 10.11 -10.48
C LEU A 101 15.92 9.02 -9.41
N ALA A 102 16.27 7.79 -9.78
CA ALA A 102 16.44 6.68 -8.85
C ALA A 102 17.44 7.05 -7.73
N ARG A 103 18.61 7.58 -8.10
CA ARG A 103 19.63 8.04 -7.17
C ARG A 103 19.12 9.15 -6.23
N ARG A 104 18.47 10.17 -6.77
CA ARG A 104 17.96 11.33 -5.99
C ARG A 104 16.81 10.96 -5.06
N THR A 105 15.99 10.00 -5.44
CA THR A 105 14.76 9.64 -4.73
C THR A 105 14.90 8.42 -3.82
N GLY A 106 16.06 7.74 -3.87
CA GLY A 106 16.30 6.48 -3.16
C GLY A 106 15.46 5.32 -3.69
N LEU A 107 14.93 5.45 -4.92
CA LEU A 107 14.09 4.44 -5.55
C LEU A 107 14.91 3.56 -6.47
N THR A 108 14.42 2.34 -6.72
CA THR A 108 15.03 1.49 -7.73
C THR A 108 14.66 1.97 -9.14
N LEU A 109 15.53 1.70 -10.11
CA LEU A 109 15.28 2.04 -11.51
C LEU A 109 13.96 1.43 -12.03
N THR A 110 13.61 0.23 -11.56
CA THR A 110 12.35 -0.44 -11.87
C THR A 110 11.15 0.30 -11.29
N GLN A 111 11.24 0.77 -10.04
CA GLN A 111 10.19 1.57 -9.40
C GLN A 111 9.94 2.88 -10.16
N VAL A 112 11.00 3.59 -10.54
CA VAL A 112 10.91 4.80 -11.37
C VAL A 112 10.26 4.45 -12.71
N SER A 113 10.75 3.43 -13.41
CA SER A 113 10.21 3.01 -14.71
C SER A 113 8.73 2.66 -14.66
N ASN A 114 8.32 1.90 -13.64
CA ASN A 114 6.93 1.52 -13.43
C ASN A 114 6.06 2.73 -13.08
N TRP A 115 6.56 3.68 -12.30
CA TRP A 115 5.81 4.90 -12.00
C TRP A 115 5.49 5.69 -13.29
N PHE A 116 6.47 5.90 -14.17
CA PHE A 116 6.25 6.61 -15.44
C PHE A 116 5.29 5.85 -16.37
N LYS A 117 5.41 4.52 -16.44
CA LYS A 117 4.49 3.66 -17.19
C LYS A 117 3.06 3.80 -16.67
N ASN A 118 2.86 3.63 -15.37
CA ASN A 118 1.55 3.69 -14.72
C ASN A 118 0.94 5.08 -14.80
N ARG A 119 1.74 6.15 -14.66
CA ARG A 119 1.27 7.53 -14.80
C ARG A 119 0.71 7.78 -16.20
N ARG A 120 1.43 7.38 -17.26
CA ARG A 120 0.92 7.51 -18.65
C ARG A 120 -0.34 6.69 -18.90
N GLN A 121 -0.49 5.52 -18.28
CA GLN A 121 -1.71 4.73 -18.38
C GLN A 121 -2.91 5.43 -17.72
N ARG A 122 -2.71 6.07 -16.56
CA ARG A 122 -3.73 6.87 -15.89
C ARG A 122 -4.17 8.06 -16.74
N ASP A 123 -3.23 8.75 -17.37
CA ASP A 123 -3.55 9.87 -18.28
C ASP A 123 -4.38 9.45 -19.50
N ARG A 124 -4.26 8.19 -19.94
CA ARG A 124 -5.05 7.64 -21.06
C ARG A 124 -6.45 7.20 -20.65
N THR A 125 -6.71 7.06 -19.35
CA THR A 125 -8.02 6.67 -18.84
C THR A 125 -8.68 7.92 -18.30
N PRO A 126 -9.67 8.53 -18.99
CA PRO A 126 -10.40 9.65 -18.44
C PRO A 126 -10.96 9.21 -17.09
N GLN A 127 -10.55 9.93 -16.05
CA GLN A 127 -10.93 9.64 -14.68
C GLN A 127 -12.44 9.83 -14.60
N GLN A 128 -13.21 8.73 -14.66
CA GLN A 128 -14.62 8.80 -14.29
C GLN A 128 -14.65 9.35 -12.87
N HIS A 129 -15.17 10.57 -12.78
CA HIS A 129 -15.22 11.39 -11.60
C HIS A 129 -15.88 10.59 -10.48
N ARG A 130 -15.07 10.01 -9.56
CA ARG A 130 -15.57 9.63 -8.25
C ARG A 130 -15.80 10.93 -7.51
N SER A 131 -17.01 11.48 -7.65
CA SER A 131 -17.56 12.45 -6.74
C SER A 131 -17.37 11.90 -5.32
N VAL A 132 -16.46 12.54 -4.59
CA VAL A 132 -16.41 12.43 -3.14
C VAL A 132 -17.63 13.18 -2.63
N THR A 133 -18.72 12.46 -2.37
CA THR A 133 -19.77 12.98 -1.50
C THR A 133 -19.28 12.81 -0.07
N SER A 134 -18.67 13.87 0.46
CA SER A 134 -18.52 14.08 1.90
C SER A 134 -19.77 14.78 2.41
N ASN A 135 -20.53 14.10 3.27
CA ASN A 135 -21.25 14.66 4.42
C ASN A 135 -21.75 13.47 5.24
N SER A 136 -21.04 13.11 6.32
CA SER A 136 -21.12 13.69 7.67
C SER A 136 -22.21 13.03 8.51
N TYR A 137 -21.78 12.46 9.63
CA TYR A 137 -22.55 12.03 10.79
C TYR A 137 -23.78 12.90 11.14
N LEU A 138 -24.92 12.25 11.35
CA LEU A 138 -25.98 12.51 12.35
C LEU A 138 -26.66 11.15 12.60
N ILE A 139 -26.29 10.38 13.63
CA ILE A 139 -26.94 10.24 14.95
C ILE A 139 -28.36 10.83 15.03
N TYR A 140 -29.39 9.99 14.91
CA TYR A 140 -30.21 9.47 16.03
C TYR A 140 -30.81 8.12 15.61
#